data_AF-A0A6G0VQR6-F1
#
_entry.id   AF-A0A6G0VQR6-F1
#
_cell.length_a   1.000
_cell.length_b   1.000
_cell.length_c   1.000
_cell.angle_alpha   90.00
_cell.angle_beta   90.00
_cell.angle_gamma   90.00
#
_symmetry.space_group_name_H-M   'P 1'
#
loop_
_entity.id
_entity.type
_entity.pdbx_description
1 polymer ?
#
loop_
_entity_poly.entity_id
_entity_poly.type
_entity_poly.pdbx_seq_one_letter_code
_entity_poly.pdbx_strand_id
1 'polypeptide(L)'
;MAIDESTQCITLQINFSKTDDQHQYVFTTTDLWSMKSRSFIDVTAHVLNDKDFNRISTVLACTRFPGVHSFNRIAEILHSIHLMYDLPVSKIVATVTDNGANFVKAFKEF
;
A
#
# COMPACT_ATOMS: atom_id res chain seq x y z
N MET A 1 9.49 8.94 -13.48
CA MET A 1 8.88 7.77 -14.13
C MET A 1 7.52 8.23 -14.64
N ALA A 2 7.40 8.53 -15.94
CA ALA A 2 6.18 9.06 -16.52
C ALA A 2 5.25 7.90 -16.84
N ILE A 3 4.06 7.89 -16.23
CA ILE A 3 3.00 6.94 -16.57
C ILE A 3 2.09 7.66 -17.57
N ASP A 4 2.04 7.15 -18.80
CA ASP A 4 1.25 7.64 -19.93
C ASP A 4 -0.27 7.61 -19.63
N GLU A 5 -1.01 8.57 -20.18
CA GLU A 5 -2.48 8.72 -20.07
C GLU A 5 -3.26 7.56 -20.71
N SER A 6 -2.59 6.65 -21.42
CA SER A 6 -3.16 5.36 -21.85
C SER A 6 -3.19 4.29 -20.75
N THR A 7 -2.59 4.55 -19.58
CA THR A 7 -2.71 3.67 -18.42
C THR A 7 -4.06 3.92 -17.76
N GLN A 8 -5.12 3.39 -18.40
CA GLN A 8 -6.20 2.79 -17.63
C GLN A 8 -5.50 2.02 -16.52
N CYS A 9 -5.72 2.43 -15.27
CA CYS A 9 -5.28 1.72 -14.09
C CYS A 9 -5.71 0.27 -14.30
N ILE A 10 -4.80 -0.55 -14.83
CA ILE A 10 -5.00 -1.98 -14.93
C ILE A 10 -5.14 -2.33 -13.47
N THR A 11 -6.37 -2.63 -13.06
CA THR A 11 -6.63 -3.28 -11.81
C THR A 11 -5.87 -4.60 -11.95
N LEU A 12 -4.58 -4.58 -11.60
CA LEU A 12 -3.82 -5.74 -11.26
C LEU A 12 -4.48 -6.21 -9.97
N GLN A 13 -5.66 -6.84 -10.09
CA GLN A 13 -6.17 -7.77 -9.10
C GLN A 13 -5.21 -8.96 -9.16
N ILE A 14 -3.99 -8.75 -8.66
CA ILE A 14 -3.12 -9.86 -8.36
C ILE A 14 -3.73 -10.45 -7.10
N ASN A 15 -4.16 -11.70 -7.23
CA ASN A 15 -4.75 -12.48 -6.17
C ASN A 15 -3.73 -12.61 -5.02
N PHE A 16 -3.66 -11.61 -4.14
CA PHE A 16 -3.36 -11.89 -2.75
C PHE A 16 -4.60 -12.63 -2.26
N SER A 17 -4.61 -13.95 -2.46
CA SER A 17 -5.50 -14.82 -1.73
C SER A 17 -5.36 -14.42 -0.27
N LYS A 18 -6.48 -14.09 0.39
CA LYS A 18 -6.64 -13.90 1.85
C LYS A 18 -5.40 -14.37 2.59
N THR A 19 -4.75 -13.49 3.35
CA THR A 19 -3.53 -13.79 4.10
C THR A 19 -3.57 -15.23 4.59
N ASP A 20 -2.84 -16.09 3.90
CA ASP A 20 -2.72 -17.48 4.27
C ASP A 20 -1.99 -17.48 5.61
N ASP A 21 -2.45 -18.28 6.58
CA ASP A 21 -1.84 -18.38 7.91
C ASP A 21 -0.36 -18.82 7.86
N GLN A 22 0.14 -19.13 6.67
CA GLN A 22 1.53 -19.45 6.36
C GLN A 22 2.51 -18.31 6.67
N HIS A 23 2.14 -17.03 6.54
CA HIS A 23 3.10 -15.92 6.69
C HIS A 23 2.84 -15.09 7.94
N GLN A 24 3.80 -15.10 8.87
CA GLN A 24 3.67 -14.42 10.16
C GLN A 24 3.93 -12.92 10.10
N TYR A 25 4.73 -12.46 9.14
CA TYR A 25 5.20 -11.08 9.06
C TYR A 25 5.03 -10.52 7.65
N VAL A 26 4.38 -9.37 7.56
CA VAL A 26 4.14 -8.65 6.30
C VAL A 26 4.77 -7.26 6.40
N PHE A 27 5.45 -6.86 5.34
CA PHE A 27 5.92 -5.49 5.14
C PHE A 27 5.06 -4.86 4.05
N THR A 28 4.69 -3.60 4.19
CA THR A 28 4.05 -2.87 3.10
C THR A 28 4.94 -1.76 2.60
N THR A 29 4.81 -1.40 1.32
CA THR A 29 5.29 -0.13 0.80
C THR A 29 4.08 0.69 0.38
N THR A 30 4.18 2.01 0.51
CA THR A 30 3.14 2.92 0.03
C THR A 30 3.80 4.12 -0.62
N ASP A 31 3.38 4.41 -1.85
CA ASP A 31 3.71 5.65 -2.52
C ASP A 31 2.41 6.43 -2.86
N LEU A 32 2.51 7.75 -2.81
CA LEU A 32 1.42 8.68 -3.04
C LEU A 32 1.93 9.80 -3.92
N TRP A 33 1.41 9.87 -5.13
CA TRP A 33 1.85 10.84 -6.11
C TRP A 33 0.67 11.61 -6.70
N SER A 34 1.00 12.77 -7.27
CA SER A 34 0.08 13.57 -8.06
C SER A 34 0.54 13.63 -9.51
N MET A 35 -0.43 13.58 -10.41
CA MET A 35 -0.28 13.80 -11.83
C MET A 35 -1.40 14.72 -12.31
N LYS A 36 -1.05 15.91 -12.82
CA LYS A 36 -2.01 16.96 -13.19
C LYS A 36 -2.95 17.27 -12.01
N SER A 37 -4.27 17.21 -12.20
CA SER A 37 -5.30 17.45 -11.18
C SER A 37 -5.72 16.18 -10.42
N ARG A 38 -4.93 15.10 -10.53
CA ARG A 38 -5.27 13.78 -10.03
C ARG A 38 -4.16 13.26 -9.13
N SER A 39 -4.54 12.53 -8.09
CA SER A 39 -3.59 11.93 -7.15
C SER A 39 -3.85 10.47 -6.89
N PHE A 40 -2.84 9.64 -6.81
CA PHE A 40 -2.96 8.20 -6.74
C PHE A 40 -2.16 7.66 -5.57
N ILE A 41 -2.65 6.58 -4.98
CA ILE A 41 -1.95 5.84 -3.94
C ILE A 41 -1.77 4.41 -4.42
N ASP A 42 -0.57 3.88 -4.26
CA ASP A 42 -0.30 2.46 -4.39
C ASP A 42 0.13 1.89 -3.05
N VAL A 43 -0.23 0.62 -2.84
CA VAL A 43 0.18 -0.14 -1.67
C VAL A 43 0.61 -1.51 -2.18
N THR A 44 1.82 -1.91 -1.82
CA THR A 44 2.35 -3.25 -2.12
C THR A 44 2.66 -3.96 -0.80
N ALA A 45 2.25 -5.21 -0.68
CA ALA A 45 2.65 -6.08 0.42
C ALA A 45 3.84 -6.95 0.01
N HIS A 46 4.69 -7.25 0.97
CA HIS A 46 5.88 -8.07 0.81
C HIS A 46 5.95 -9.08 1.94
N VAL A 47 6.21 -10.33 1.59
CA VAL A 47 6.53 -11.41 2.54
C VAL A 47 7.85 -12.04 2.14
N LEU A 48 8.59 -12.56 3.11
CA LEU A 48 9.74 -13.42 2.87
C LEU A 48 9.26 -14.87 3.01
N ASN A 49 9.60 -15.71 2.04
CA ASN A 49 9.34 -17.13 2.15
C ASN A 49 10.32 -17.74 3.18
N ASP A 50 9.78 -18.41 4.20
CA ASP A 50 10.57 -18.97 5.31
C ASP A 50 11.57 -20.05 4.88
N LYS A 51 11.38 -20.66 3.70
CA LYS A 51 12.24 -21.76 3.23
C LYS A 51 13.49 -21.29 2.50
N ASP A 52 13.37 -20.24 1.69
CA ASP A 52 14.42 -19.82 0.77
C ASP A 52 14.74 -18.31 0.86
N PHE A 53 14.06 -17.59 1.76
CA PHE A 53 14.16 -16.14 1.96
C PHE A 53 13.87 -15.31 0.70
N ASN A 54 13.20 -15.89 -0.29
CA ASN A 54 12.78 -15.15 -1.46
C ASN A 54 11.66 -14.18 -1.08
N ARG A 55 11.80 -12.92 -1.52
CA ARG A 55 10.78 -11.89 -1.32
C ARG A 55 9.67 -12.04 -2.35
N ILE A 56 8.46 -12.31 -1.87
CA ILE A 56 7.24 -12.28 -2.67
C ILE A 56 6.62 -10.90 -2.50
N SER A 57 6.29 -10.24 -3.61
CA SER A 57 5.71 -8.89 -3.61
C SER A 57 4.36 -8.93 -4.29
N THR A 58 3.34 -8.30 -3.72
CA THR A 58 1.99 -8.27 -4.27
C THR A 58 1.37 -6.91 -4.11
N VAL A 59 0.86 -6.36 -5.21
CA VAL A 59 0.14 -5.09 -5.21
C VAL A 59 -1.22 -5.31 -4.53
N LEU A 60 -1.48 -4.58 -3.45
CA LEU A 60 -2.78 -4.55 -2.78
C LEU A 60 -3.69 -3.48 -3.40
N ALA A 61 -3.11 -2.34 -3.76
CA ALA A 61 -3.88 -1.25 -4.37
C ALA A 61 -3.00 -0.46 -5.33
N CYS A 62 -3.64 0.04 -6.37
CA CYS A 62 -3.20 1.20 -7.14
C CYS A 62 -4.49 1.91 -7.52
N THR A 63 -4.81 3.02 -6.86
CA THR A 63 -6.15 3.62 -6.94
C THR A 63 -6.14 5.14 -6.86
N ARG A 64 -7.27 5.75 -7.23
CA ARG A 64 -7.50 7.18 -7.09
C ARG A 64 -7.49 7.57 -5.60
N PHE A 65 -6.67 8.55 -5.26
CA PHE A 65 -6.73 9.32 -4.04
C PHE A 65 -7.47 10.65 -4.32
N PRO A 66 -8.77 10.75 -4.03
CA PRO A 66 -9.50 12.00 -4.21
C PRO A 66 -9.27 12.96 -3.04
N GLY A 67 -9.30 14.26 -3.33
CA GLY A 67 -9.18 15.31 -2.32
C GLY A 67 -7.72 15.60 -1.93
N VAL A 68 -7.56 16.19 -0.75
CA VAL A 68 -6.26 16.65 -0.23
C VAL A 68 -5.48 15.51 0.40
N HIS A 69 -4.15 15.53 0.23
CA HIS A 69 -3.21 14.56 0.79
C HIS A 69 -2.98 14.69 2.29
N SER A 70 -4.03 14.93 3.07
CA SER A 70 -3.88 15.10 4.51
C SER A 70 -3.51 13.77 5.18
N PHE A 71 -2.70 13.85 6.25
CA PHE A 71 -2.21 12.68 6.98
C PHE A 71 -3.34 11.76 7.48
N ASN A 72 -4.46 12.31 7.94
CA ASN A 72 -5.62 11.54 8.36
C ASN A 72 -6.27 10.79 7.20
N ARG A 73 -6.31 11.38 5.99
CA ARG A 73 -6.88 10.73 4.81
C ARG A 73 -5.99 9.62 4.28
N ILE A 74 -4.67 9.79 4.38
CA ILE A 74 -3.69 8.74 4.10
C ILE A 74 -3.92 7.56 5.04
N ALA A 75 -3.97 7.80 6.35
CA ALA A 75 -4.19 6.75 7.35
C ALA A 75 -5.52 6.00 7.13
N GLU A 76 -6.61 6.72 6.87
CA GLU A 76 -7.93 6.14 6.59
C GLU A 76 -7.92 5.21 5.36
N ILE A 77 -7.30 5.66 4.26
CA ILE A 77 -7.23 4.86 3.03
C ILE A 77 -6.32 3.65 3.22
N LEU A 78 -5.15 3.81 3.86
CA LEU A 78 -4.26 2.70 4.17
C LEU A 78 -4.93 1.64 5.04
N HIS A 79 -5.61 2.08 6.10
CA HIS A 79 -6.36 1.18 6.97
C HIS A 79 -7.47 0.45 6.21
N SER A 80 -8.20 1.14 5.34
CA SER A 80 -9.24 0.54 4.50
C SER A 80 -8.69 -0.52 3.54
N ILE A 81 -7.52 -0.25 2.93
CA ILE A 81 -6.85 -1.22 2.05
C ILE A 81 -6.42 -2.45 2.86
N HIS A 82 -5.81 -2.28 4.04
CA HIS A 82 -5.43 -3.42 4.88
C HIS A 82 -6.65 -4.27 5.30
N LEU A 83 -7.76 -3.63 5.69
CA LEU A 83 -9.00 -4.33 6.02
C LEU A 83 -9.59 -5.09 4.83
N MET A 84 -9.54 -4.52 3.61
CA MET A 84 -10.07 -5.16 2.40
C MET A 84 -9.38 -6.51 2.10
N TYR A 85 -8.12 -6.65 2.48
CA TYR A 85 -7.32 -7.86 2.27
C TYR A 85 -7.18 -8.72 3.53
N ASP A 86 -8.02 -8.48 4.55
CA ASP A 86 -7.96 -9.15 5.85
C ASP A 86 -6.55 -9.17 6.46
N LEU A 87 -5.78 -8.08 6.25
CA LEU A 87 -4.42 -7.95 6.77
C LEU A 87 -4.46 -7.29 8.15
N PRO A 88 -4.43 -8.05 9.26
CA PRO A 88 -4.50 -7.47 10.59
C PRO A 88 -3.25 -6.63 10.85
N VAL A 89 -3.42 -5.48 11.51
CA VAL A 89 -2.33 -4.58 11.87
C VAL A 89 -1.22 -5.31 12.65
N SER A 90 -1.57 -6.31 13.46
CA SER A 90 -0.61 -7.13 14.21
C SER A 90 0.33 -7.98 13.34
N LYS A 91 0.00 -8.25 12.08
CA LYS A 91 0.89 -8.94 11.12
C LYS A 91 1.76 -7.96 10.32
N ILE A 92 1.40 -6.68 10.29
CA ILE A 92 2.16 -5.65 9.56
C ILE A 92 3.33 -5.21 10.45
N VAL A 93 4.55 -5.58 10.06
CA VAL A 93 5.76 -5.25 10.82
C VAL A 93 6.22 -3.82 10.54
N ALA A 94 6.12 -3.39 9.29
CA ALA A 94 6.46 -2.02 8.89
C ALA A 94 5.76 -1.63 7.59
N THR A 95 5.54 -0.34 7.43
CA THR A 95 5.18 0.28 6.15
C THR A 95 6.30 1.23 5.73
N VAL A 96 6.82 1.04 4.53
CA VAL A 96 7.86 1.87 3.93
C VAL A 96 7.22 2.91 3.02
N THR A 97 7.50 4.18 3.26
CA THR A 97 7.01 5.29 2.44
C THR A 97 8.17 6.19 2.04
N ASP A 98 7.90 7.17 1.19
CA ASP A 98 8.80 8.31 1.08
C ASP A 98 8.77 9.16 2.38
N ASN A 99 9.63 10.17 2.46
CA ASN A 99 9.68 11.08 3.60
C ASN A 99 8.67 12.23 3.47
N GLY A 100 7.56 12.04 2.76
CA GLY A 100 6.51 13.03 2.60
C GLY A 100 5.96 13.45 3.96
N ALA A 101 5.85 14.76 4.20
CA ALA A 101 5.48 15.29 5.53
C ALA A 101 4.14 14.73 6.06
N ASN A 102 3.19 14.47 5.17
CA ASN A 102 1.90 13.88 5.54
C ASN A 102 1.99 12.39 5.85
N PHE A 103 2.87 11.62 5.22
CA PHE A 103 3.17 10.25 5.64
C PHE A 103 3.84 10.24 7.02
N VAL A 104 4.89 11.05 7.19
CA VAL A 104 5.60 11.17 8.47
C VAL A 104 4.64 11.53 9.59
N LYS A 105 3.69 12.45 9.33
CA LYS A 105 2.67 12.80 10.33
C LYS A 105 1.67 11.66 10.55
N ALA A 106 1.22 10.97 9.51
CA ALA A 106 0.26 9.86 9.63
C ALA A 106 0.81 8.76 10.55
N PHE A 107 2.04 8.28 10.32
CA PHE A 107 2.68 7.24 11.13
C PHE A 107 3.19 7.69 12.50
N LYS A 108 3.15 9.01 12.79
CA LYS A 108 3.44 9.53 14.14
C LYS A 108 2.18 9.64 14.99
N GLU A 109 1.05 9.92 14.37
CA GLU A 109 -0.24 10.14 15.06
C GLU A 109 -1.01 8.82 15.27
N PHE A 110 -0.79 7.82 14.41
CA PHE A 110 -1.45 6.51 14.42
C PHE A 110 -0.43 5.38 14.43
#